data_AF-A0A928ZBY0-F1
#
_entry.id   AF-A0A928ZBY0-F1
#
_cell.length_a   1.000
_cell.length_b   1.000
_cell.length_c   1.000
_cell.angle_alpha   90.00
_cell.angle_beta   90.00
_cell.angle_gamma   90.00
#
_symmetry.space_group_name_H-M   'P 1'
#
loop_
_entity.id
_entity.type
_entity.pdbx_description
1 polymer ?
#
loop_
_entity_poly.entity_id
_entity_poly.type
_entity_poly.pdbx_seq_one_letter_code
_entity_poly.pdbx_strand_id
1 'polypeptide(L)'
;MKITSNLKFIVTSLAIALSTISQPANAQSYSNEVPEIGWSSRLSSMGLDAVDNIGKIYEFYCQPASKDFRHAPIWGTNVYTVNSGICSTAVHSGAIAAEEGGIVTVELLEGRDFYTGSSKNNVESRDYRGTNLSFAFVGEATVRQQSFESEQQSRPSGIKRVMVNGVQRGVERTIERAIHDIFN
;
A
#
# COMPACT_ATOMS: atom_id res chain seq x y z
N MET A 1 -33.77 -49.36 73.48
CA MET A 1 -32.78 -49.55 72.41
C MET A 1 -33.43 -49.14 71.10
N LYS A 2 -32.91 -48.07 70.47
CA LYS A 2 -33.13 -47.53 69.11
C LYS A 2 -34.54 -46.97 68.74
N ILE A 3 -34.68 -45.63 68.70
CA ILE A 3 -34.66 -44.69 67.52
C ILE A 3 -36.10 -44.54 66.95
N THR A 4 -36.90 -43.53 67.35
CA THR A 4 -37.05 -42.14 66.79
C THR A 4 -37.29 -42.09 65.27
N SER A 5 -38.07 -41.21 64.65
CA SER A 5 -39.20 -40.33 64.98
C SER A 5 -39.60 -39.70 63.62
N ASN A 6 -40.91 -39.67 63.37
CA ASN A 6 -41.72 -38.75 62.57
C ASN A 6 -41.10 -37.79 61.54
N LEU A 7 -41.58 -38.00 60.32
CA LEU A 7 -41.87 -37.03 59.27
C LEU A 7 -42.64 -35.80 59.81
N LYS A 8 -42.19 -34.58 59.47
CA LYS A 8 -42.99 -33.51 58.82
C LYS A 8 -42.16 -32.24 58.65
N PHE A 9 -42.11 -31.80 57.40
CA PHE A 9 -41.38 -30.65 56.87
C PHE A 9 -41.88 -29.34 57.49
N ILE A 10 -40.95 -28.60 58.10
CA ILE A 10 -41.05 -27.16 58.31
C ILE A 10 -39.78 -26.61 57.67
N VAL A 11 -39.89 -25.50 56.94
CA VAL A 11 -39.01 -24.32 56.92
C VAL A 11 -39.25 -23.55 55.61
N THR A 12 -40.19 -22.60 55.73
CA THR A 12 -40.13 -21.21 55.26
C THR A 12 -39.45 -20.90 53.92
N SER A 13 -40.25 -20.35 53.00
CA SER A 13 -39.80 -19.48 51.92
C SER A 13 -38.94 -18.33 52.45
N LEU A 14 -37.70 -18.26 51.98
CA LEU A 14 -37.01 -16.99 51.80
C LEU A 14 -36.36 -17.04 50.41
N ALA A 15 -37.07 -16.49 49.42
CA ALA A 15 -36.50 -16.24 48.12
C ALA A 15 -35.43 -15.17 48.31
N ILE A 16 -34.17 -15.58 48.43
CA ILE A 16 -33.05 -14.68 48.22
C ILE A 16 -33.01 -14.47 46.71
N ALA A 17 -33.59 -13.35 46.28
CA ALA A 17 -33.37 -12.84 44.93
C ALA A 17 -31.87 -12.56 44.81
N LEU A 18 -31.12 -13.54 44.31
CA LEU A 18 -29.81 -13.30 43.74
C LEU A 18 -30.07 -12.41 42.54
N SER A 19 -29.92 -11.11 42.75
CA SER A 19 -29.80 -10.15 41.67
C SER A 19 -28.62 -10.60 40.83
N THR A 20 -28.92 -11.32 39.76
CA THR A 20 -27.99 -11.51 38.66
C THR A 20 -27.72 -10.11 38.12
N ILE A 21 -26.62 -9.51 38.56
CA ILE A 21 -26.01 -8.41 37.82
C ILE A 21 -25.46 -9.05 36.55
N SER A 22 -26.35 -9.32 35.59
CA SER A 22 -25.96 -9.48 34.20
C SER A 22 -25.49 -8.10 33.77
N GLN A 23 -24.21 -7.82 34.00
CA GLN A 23 -23.52 -6.80 33.22
C GLN A 23 -23.79 -7.17 31.76
N PRO A 24 -24.31 -6.26 30.92
CA PRO A 24 -24.21 -6.48 29.49
C PRO A 24 -22.71 -6.58 29.22
N ALA A 25 -22.28 -7.77 28.76
CA ALA A 25 -20.98 -7.92 28.14
C ALA A 25 -20.87 -6.77 27.14
N ASN A 26 -19.84 -5.94 27.33
CA ASN A 26 -19.49 -4.86 26.44
C ASN A 26 -19.24 -5.50 25.06
N ALA A 27 -20.30 -5.62 24.27
CA ALA A 27 -20.21 -5.86 22.86
C ALA A 27 -19.53 -4.62 22.31
N GLN A 28 -18.20 -4.66 22.23
CA GLN A 28 -17.44 -3.70 21.47
C GLN A 28 -17.96 -3.82 20.06
N SER A 29 -18.81 -2.85 19.69
CA SER A 29 -19.17 -2.58 18.30
C SER A 29 -17.85 -2.49 17.54
N TYR A 30 -17.54 -3.52 16.76
CA TYR A 30 -16.49 -3.46 15.75
C TYR A 30 -16.99 -2.43 14.74
N SER A 31 -16.64 -1.16 14.94
CA SER A 31 -16.85 -0.16 13.90
C SER A 31 -16.00 -0.60 12.70
N ASN A 32 -16.56 -0.46 11.50
CA ASN A 32 -15.85 -0.64 10.24
C ASN A 32 -14.78 0.46 10.01
N GLU A 33 -14.17 0.94 11.08
CA GLU A 33 -13.23 2.05 11.08
C GLU A 33 -11.81 1.50 11.15
N VAL A 34 -10.94 2.02 10.28
CA VAL A 34 -9.55 1.60 10.21
C VAL A 34 -8.86 1.96 11.52
N PRO A 35 -8.26 0.98 12.24
CA PRO A 35 -7.68 1.25 13.56
C PRO A 35 -6.49 2.19 13.45
N GLU A 36 -6.50 3.24 14.27
CA GLU A 36 -5.35 4.12 14.44
C GLU A 36 -4.25 3.41 15.26
N ILE A 37 -2.99 3.57 14.83
CA ILE A 37 -1.83 3.03 15.52
C ILE A 37 -0.76 4.08 15.76
N GLY A 38 0.02 3.90 16.83
CA GLY A 38 1.17 4.74 17.13
C GLY A 38 2.37 4.47 16.22
N TRP A 39 3.27 5.45 16.10
CA TRP A 39 4.51 5.38 15.30
C TRP A 39 5.51 4.28 15.74
N SER A 40 5.32 3.72 16.93
CA SER A 40 6.11 2.61 17.47
C SER A 40 5.39 1.26 17.39
N SER A 41 4.16 1.21 16.89
CA SER A 41 3.38 -0.02 16.75
C SER A 41 4.03 -0.97 15.74
N ARG A 42 4.05 -2.25 16.10
CA ARG A 42 4.62 -3.36 15.32
C ARG A 42 3.57 -4.47 15.25
N LEU A 43 3.61 -5.26 14.18
CA LEU A 43 2.76 -6.45 14.09
C LEU A 43 3.01 -7.40 15.27
N SER A 44 4.27 -7.55 15.68
CA SER A 44 4.64 -8.37 16.84
C SER A 44 4.12 -7.84 18.17
N SER A 45 4.17 -6.53 18.40
CA SER A 45 3.62 -5.94 19.63
C SER A 45 2.10 -6.00 19.72
N MET A 46 1.42 -6.14 18.57
CA MET A 46 -0.04 -6.23 18.50
C MET A 46 -0.53 -7.69 18.48
N GLY A 47 0.37 -8.68 18.51
CA GLY A 47 0.02 -10.11 18.46
C GLY A 47 -0.54 -10.55 17.10
N LEU A 48 -0.15 -9.86 16.02
CA LEU A 48 -0.59 -10.18 14.66
C LEU A 48 0.41 -11.08 13.92
N ASP A 49 1.58 -11.34 14.49
CA ASP A 49 2.65 -12.19 13.97
C ASP A 49 2.47 -13.68 14.31
N ALA A 50 1.31 -14.23 13.95
CA ALA A 50 1.06 -15.68 14.01
C ALA A 50 1.23 -16.32 12.63
N VAL A 51 1.71 -17.56 12.58
CA VAL A 51 1.87 -18.32 11.32
C VAL A 51 0.52 -18.47 10.60
N ASP A 52 -0.56 -18.67 11.34
CA ASP A 52 -1.93 -18.76 10.79
C ASP A 52 -2.46 -17.42 10.24
N ASN A 53 -1.70 -16.33 10.40
CA ASN A 53 -2.02 -15.03 9.82
C ASN A 53 -1.29 -14.77 8.51
N ILE A 54 -0.43 -15.67 8.00
CA ILE A 54 0.24 -15.48 6.72
C ILE A 54 -0.81 -15.30 5.61
N GLY A 55 -0.59 -14.30 4.74
CA GLY A 55 -1.52 -13.88 3.69
C GLY A 55 -2.69 -13.01 4.18
N LYS A 56 -2.85 -12.81 5.49
CA LYS A 56 -3.86 -11.87 6.00
C LYS A 56 -3.44 -10.43 5.72
N ILE A 57 -4.43 -9.64 5.35
CA ILE A 57 -4.31 -8.21 5.11
C ILE A 57 -4.80 -7.45 6.32
N TYR A 58 -4.03 -6.45 6.75
CA TYR A 58 -4.39 -5.53 7.81
C TYR A 58 -4.30 -4.10 7.30
N GLU A 59 -5.24 -3.28 7.73
CA GLU A 59 -5.28 -1.85 7.41
C GLU A 59 -5.13 -1.06 8.71
N PHE A 60 -4.32 -0.01 8.68
CA PHE A 60 -4.05 0.84 9.83
C PHE A 60 -4.01 2.31 9.41
N TYR A 61 -4.43 3.19 10.31
CA TYR A 61 -4.25 4.62 10.14
C TYR A 61 -3.05 5.10 10.95
N CYS A 62 -2.10 5.73 10.27
CA CYS A 62 -0.95 6.39 10.85
C CYS A 62 -1.22 7.88 10.95
N GLN A 63 -1.19 8.43 12.17
CA GLN A 63 -1.29 9.88 12.35
C GLN A 63 -0.09 10.61 11.74
N PRO A 64 -0.26 11.89 11.34
CA PRO A 64 0.85 12.80 11.10
C PRO A 64 1.93 12.74 12.18
N ALA A 65 3.19 12.67 11.77
CA ALA A 65 4.33 12.69 12.67
C ALA A 65 4.43 14.03 13.41
N SER A 66 4.55 13.99 14.74
CA SER A 66 4.91 15.18 15.52
C SER A 66 6.37 15.55 15.29
N LYS A 67 6.77 16.81 15.51
CA LYS A 67 8.17 17.24 15.33
C LYS A 67 9.18 16.47 16.19
N ASP A 68 8.73 15.96 17.34
CA ASP A 68 9.56 15.23 18.30
C ASP A 68 9.37 13.71 18.19
N PHE A 69 8.71 13.21 17.13
CA PHE A 69 8.42 11.79 17.02
C PHE A 69 9.70 10.95 17.04
N ARG A 70 9.58 9.77 17.64
CA ARG A 70 10.61 8.74 17.63
C ARG A 70 9.99 7.50 17.02
N HIS A 71 10.55 7.04 15.91
CA HIS A 71 10.08 5.84 15.27
C HIS A 71 10.77 4.60 15.82
N ALA A 72 10.11 3.46 15.69
CA ALA A 72 10.73 2.18 15.91
C ALA A 72 11.81 1.91 14.83
N PRO A 73 12.82 1.08 15.14
CA PRO A 73 13.76 0.58 14.12
C PRO A 73 13.03 -0.14 12.98
N ILE A 74 13.64 -0.08 11.80
CA ILE A 74 13.13 -0.69 10.56
C ILE A 74 14.19 -1.65 10.06
N TRP A 75 13.78 -2.84 9.64
CA TRP A 75 14.68 -3.85 9.09
C TRP A 75 14.15 -4.36 7.76
N GLY A 76 15.00 -4.31 6.73
CA GLY A 76 14.66 -4.73 5.37
C GLY A 76 14.18 -3.62 4.45
N THR A 77 13.91 -4.02 3.20
CA THR A 77 13.48 -3.15 2.11
C THR A 77 12.46 -3.89 1.26
N ASN A 78 11.32 -3.25 0.97
CA ASN A 78 10.13 -3.81 0.30
C ASN A 78 9.44 -4.92 1.11
N VAL A 79 10.20 -5.82 1.72
CA VAL A 79 9.74 -6.79 2.73
C VAL A 79 10.49 -6.52 4.01
N TYR A 80 9.74 -6.40 5.10
CA TYR A 80 10.20 -5.92 6.39
C TYR A 80 9.93 -6.94 7.47
N THR A 81 10.76 -6.96 8.51
CA THR A 81 10.51 -7.86 9.64
C THR A 81 9.26 -7.43 10.41
N VAL A 82 8.51 -8.37 10.99
CA VAL A 82 7.32 -8.07 11.84
C VAL A 82 7.62 -7.21 13.07
N ASN A 83 8.91 -7.06 13.43
CA ASN A 83 9.37 -6.20 14.51
C ASN A 83 9.60 -4.74 14.07
N SER A 84 9.50 -4.43 12.78
CA SER A 84 9.64 -3.06 12.27
C SER A 84 8.41 -2.22 12.61
N GLY A 85 8.60 -0.93 12.90
CA GLY A 85 7.49 0.00 13.16
C GLY A 85 6.66 0.24 11.91
N ILE A 86 5.35 0.01 11.95
CA ILE A 86 4.49 0.02 10.76
C ILE A 86 4.51 1.41 10.08
N CYS A 87 4.17 2.48 10.80
CA CYS A 87 4.09 3.83 10.22
C CYS A 87 5.43 4.36 9.71
N SER A 88 6.53 4.09 10.42
CA SER A 88 7.86 4.50 9.94
C SER A 88 8.34 3.69 8.74
N THR A 89 7.97 2.41 8.69
CA THR A 89 8.22 1.57 7.51
C THR A 89 7.38 2.04 6.33
N ALA A 90 6.17 2.57 6.57
CA ALA A 90 5.32 3.13 5.53
C ALA A 90 5.93 4.39 4.89
N VAL A 91 6.58 5.25 5.68
CA VAL A 91 7.38 6.36 5.14
C VAL A 91 8.56 5.82 4.34
N HIS A 92 9.32 4.88 4.90
CA HIS A 92 10.46 4.27 4.20
C HIS A 92 10.05 3.61 2.86
N SER A 93 8.90 2.93 2.81
CA SER A 93 8.38 2.32 1.56
C SER A 93 7.82 3.35 0.58
N GLY A 94 7.48 4.55 1.06
CA GLY A 94 6.82 5.60 0.28
C GLY A 94 5.30 5.43 0.22
N ALA A 95 4.73 4.61 1.09
CA ALA A 95 3.28 4.44 1.19
C ALA A 95 2.59 5.70 1.76
N ILE A 96 3.26 6.46 2.63
CA ILE A 96 2.76 7.73 3.19
C ILE A 96 3.89 8.76 3.33
N ALA A 97 3.54 10.05 3.37
CA ALA A 97 4.42 11.12 3.85
C ALA A 97 4.29 11.25 5.38
N ALA A 98 5.39 11.52 6.08
CA ALA A 98 5.39 11.51 7.55
C ALA A 98 4.50 12.62 8.13
N GLU A 99 4.55 13.81 7.55
CA GLU A 99 3.81 15.00 7.94
C GLU A 99 2.31 14.94 7.63
N GLU A 100 1.91 14.09 6.69
CA GLU A 100 0.49 13.88 6.33
C GLU A 100 -0.12 12.67 7.04
N GLY A 101 0.70 11.67 7.38
CA GLY A 101 0.21 10.38 7.84
C GLY A 101 -0.56 9.67 6.72
N GLY A 102 -1.49 8.81 7.10
CA GLY A 102 -2.39 8.16 6.14
C GLY A 102 -2.74 6.72 6.49
N ILE A 103 -3.64 6.17 5.70
CA ILE A 103 -4.02 4.76 5.75
C ILE A 103 -2.95 3.93 5.06
N VAL A 104 -2.56 2.83 5.68
CA VAL A 104 -1.60 1.87 5.13
C VAL A 104 -2.19 0.47 5.20
N THR A 105 -1.96 -0.30 4.14
CA THR A 105 -2.39 -1.68 4.06
C THR A 105 -1.16 -2.59 4.00
N VAL A 106 -1.11 -3.60 4.87
CA VAL A 106 0.00 -4.54 4.95
C VAL A 106 -0.49 -5.98 4.79
N GLU A 107 0.32 -6.80 4.16
CA GLU A 107 0.16 -8.25 4.10
C GLU A 107 1.22 -8.92 4.98
N LEU A 108 0.78 -9.87 5.81
CA LEU A 108 1.71 -10.72 6.56
C LEU A 108 2.27 -11.82 5.68
N LEU A 109 3.58 -12.04 5.73
CA LEU A 109 4.30 -12.97 4.86
C LEU A 109 5.15 -13.93 5.68
N GLU A 110 5.59 -15.03 5.06
CA GLU A 110 6.66 -15.86 5.59
C GLU A 110 7.93 -15.03 5.84
N GLY A 111 8.72 -15.45 6.84
CA GLY A 111 10.03 -14.89 7.13
C GLY A 111 11.05 -15.13 6.02
N ARG A 112 12.11 -14.32 6.02
CA ARG A 112 13.28 -14.49 5.13
C ARG A 112 14.54 -14.73 5.95
N ASP A 113 15.49 -15.44 5.34
CA ASP A 113 16.82 -15.66 5.92
C ASP A 113 17.62 -14.35 6.04
N PHE A 114 17.41 -13.42 5.10
CA PHE A 114 18.11 -12.14 5.06
C PHE A 114 17.21 -11.00 4.59
N TYR A 115 17.39 -9.85 5.22
CA TYR A 115 16.74 -8.58 4.89
C TYR A 115 17.83 -7.55 4.65
N THR A 116 17.85 -6.97 3.45
CA THR A 116 18.77 -5.87 3.11
C THR A 116 18.14 -4.53 3.50
N GLY A 117 18.84 -3.76 4.33
CA GLY A 117 18.50 -2.39 4.68
C GLY A 117 18.74 -1.41 3.52
N SER A 118 18.11 -0.24 3.58
CA SER A 118 18.30 0.84 2.60
C SER A 118 17.96 2.20 3.18
N SER A 119 18.36 3.24 2.47
CA SER A 119 17.95 4.62 2.71
C SER A 119 16.89 5.00 1.67
N LYS A 120 15.64 5.22 2.09
CA LYS A 120 14.53 5.63 1.20
C LYS A 120 13.65 6.66 1.89
N ASN A 121 13.19 7.65 1.12
CA ASN A 121 12.29 8.71 1.62
C ASN A 121 12.79 9.37 2.91
N ASN A 122 14.10 9.60 3.00
CA ASN A 122 14.79 10.17 4.17
C ASN A 122 14.66 9.33 5.46
N VAL A 123 14.33 8.04 5.33
CA VAL A 123 14.28 7.07 6.43
C VAL A 123 15.28 5.96 6.15
N GLU A 124 15.97 5.52 7.21
CA GLU A 124 16.95 4.44 7.17
C GLU A 124 16.34 3.13 7.68
N SER A 125 16.54 2.05 6.95
CA SER A 125 16.34 0.68 7.42
C SER A 125 17.67 -0.07 7.52
N ARG A 126 17.72 -1.10 8.38
CA ARG A 126 18.93 -1.87 8.66
C ARG A 126 18.85 -3.27 8.09
N ASP A 127 20.02 -3.86 7.85
CA ASP A 127 20.12 -5.29 7.59
C ASP A 127 19.62 -6.10 8.78
N TYR A 128 19.08 -7.28 8.49
CA TYR A 128 18.71 -8.25 9.52
C TYR A 128 18.82 -9.68 9.00
N ARG A 129 19.11 -10.63 9.89
CA ARG A 129 19.24 -12.05 9.58
C ARG A 129 18.16 -12.83 10.33
N GLY A 130 17.34 -13.54 9.57
CA GLY A 130 16.39 -14.55 10.05
C GLY A 130 15.25 -14.01 10.90
N THR A 131 14.02 -14.12 10.41
CA THR A 131 12.80 -14.02 11.23
C THR A 131 11.83 -15.12 10.82
N ASN A 132 10.85 -15.42 11.66
CA ASN A 132 9.80 -16.39 11.29
C ASN A 132 8.75 -15.78 10.36
N LEU A 133 8.52 -14.47 10.45
CA LEU A 133 7.47 -13.75 9.71
C LEU A 133 7.97 -12.39 9.24
N SER A 134 7.39 -11.93 8.13
CA SER A 134 7.63 -10.63 7.52
C SER A 134 6.31 -9.91 7.27
N PHE A 135 6.39 -8.67 6.80
CA PHE A 135 5.27 -8.03 6.12
C PHE A 135 5.74 -7.19 4.93
N ALA A 136 4.81 -6.90 4.03
CA ALA A 136 4.98 -5.94 2.95
C ALA A 136 3.76 -5.01 2.87
N PHE A 137 3.94 -3.81 2.31
CA PHE A 137 2.80 -2.96 1.99
C PHE A 137 2.13 -3.46 0.71
N VAL A 138 0.80 -3.48 0.71
CA VAL A 138 -0.02 -3.81 -0.45
C VAL A 138 -0.83 -2.60 -0.89
N GLY A 139 -1.14 -2.54 -2.18
CA GLY A 139 -1.75 -1.38 -2.82
C GLY A 139 -0.83 -0.81 -3.88
N GLU A 140 -1.44 -0.27 -4.95
CA GLU A 140 -0.68 0.37 -6.01
C GLU A 140 -0.02 1.63 -5.46
N ALA A 141 1.28 1.79 -5.75
CA ALA A 141 1.76 3.10 -6.16
C ALA A 141 1.01 3.45 -7.45
N THR A 142 -0.27 3.84 -7.35
CA THR A 142 -1.00 4.31 -8.51
C THR A 142 -0.36 5.65 -8.76
N VAL A 143 0.62 5.65 -9.66
CA VAL A 143 0.89 6.83 -10.47
C VAL A 143 -0.48 7.16 -11.03
N ARG A 144 -1.21 8.07 -10.38
CA ARG A 144 -2.24 8.82 -11.05
C ARG A 144 -1.47 9.48 -12.17
N GLN A 145 -1.47 8.84 -13.33
CA GLN A 145 -1.35 9.55 -14.58
C GLN A 145 -2.52 10.53 -14.52
N GLN A 146 -2.26 11.70 -13.94
CA GLN A 146 -2.91 12.90 -14.40
C GLN A 146 -2.66 12.87 -15.89
N SER A 147 -3.72 12.58 -16.63
CA SER A 147 -3.86 12.95 -18.01
C SER A 147 -3.34 14.37 -18.14
N PHE A 148 -2.10 14.52 -18.60
CA PHE A 148 -1.58 15.79 -19.06
C PHE A 148 -2.36 16.11 -20.33
N GLU A 149 -3.51 16.72 -20.13
CA GLU A 149 -4.16 17.52 -21.14
C GLU A 149 -3.27 18.75 -21.34
N SER A 150 -2.38 18.67 -22.34
CA SER A 150 -1.67 19.83 -22.87
C SER A 150 -2.23 20.14 -24.24
N GLU A 151 -3.34 20.87 -24.24
CA GLU A 151 -3.64 21.76 -25.36
C GLU A 151 -2.57 22.85 -25.40
N GLN A 152 -1.59 22.70 -26.28
CA GLN A 152 -0.87 23.86 -26.82
C GLN A 152 -0.88 23.78 -28.35
N GLN A 153 -1.99 24.26 -28.88
CA GLN A 153 -2.21 24.59 -30.27
C GLN A 153 -1.20 25.63 -30.76
N SER A 154 -0.25 25.24 -31.61
CA SER A 154 0.29 26.10 -32.67
C SER A 154 1.16 25.32 -33.66
N ARG A 155 0.55 24.85 -34.75
CA ARG A 155 1.12 24.86 -36.11
C ARG A 155 0.10 24.32 -37.13
N PRO A 156 -0.37 25.14 -38.09
CA PRO A 156 -1.22 24.64 -39.15
C PRO A 156 -0.37 23.81 -40.13
N SER A 157 -0.70 22.54 -40.28
CA SER A 157 -0.18 21.70 -41.37
C SER A 157 -0.95 22.00 -42.65
N GLY A 158 -0.55 23.05 -43.35
CA GLY A 158 -0.72 23.14 -44.80
C GLY A 158 0.63 22.72 -45.40
N ILE A 159 0.70 21.72 -46.26
CA ILE A 159 0.50 21.91 -47.70
C ILE A 159 0.04 20.58 -48.34
N LYS A 160 -1.23 20.56 -48.72
CA LYS A 160 -1.73 20.30 -50.08
C LYS A 160 -1.00 19.23 -50.89
N ARG A 161 -1.51 17.99 -50.86
CA ARG A 161 -1.45 17.09 -52.04
C ARG A 161 -2.50 17.57 -53.03
N VAL A 162 -2.06 18.02 -54.21
CA VAL A 162 -2.63 17.78 -55.55
C VAL A 162 -1.88 18.71 -56.52
N MET A 163 -1.00 18.14 -57.34
CA MET A 163 -0.98 18.37 -58.79
C MET A 163 -0.15 17.29 -59.47
N VAL A 164 -0.67 16.87 -60.61
CA VAL A 164 -0.24 15.75 -61.44
C VAL A 164 0.59 16.30 -62.60
N ASN A 165 1.53 15.49 -63.09
CA ASN A 165 2.29 15.59 -64.35
C ASN A 165 3.41 16.63 -64.45
N GLY A 166 4.65 16.13 -64.39
CA GLY A 166 5.84 16.90 -64.76
C GLY A 166 7.14 16.18 -64.45
N VAL A 167 7.24 14.85 -64.66
CA VAL A 167 8.53 14.15 -64.66
C VAL A 167 9.28 14.57 -65.92
N GLN A 168 9.97 15.71 -65.84
CA GLN A 168 11.10 16.03 -66.69
C GLN A 168 12.19 14.99 -66.39
N ARG A 169 12.22 13.96 -67.24
CA ARG A 169 13.42 13.16 -67.47
C ARG A 169 14.49 14.13 -67.98
N GLY A 170 15.41 14.50 -67.11
CA GLY A 170 16.74 14.90 -67.55
C GLY A 170 17.44 13.66 -68.10
N VAL A 171 17.89 13.73 -69.35
CA VAL A 171 19.23 13.37 -69.85
C VAL A 171 19.16 13.37 -71.38
N GLU A 172 19.80 14.40 -71.93
CA GLU A 172 20.60 14.43 -73.17
C GLU A 172 20.25 13.45 -74.29
N ARG A 173 19.85 14.00 -75.43
CA ARG A 173 20.60 13.76 -76.67
C ARG A 173 20.78 15.06 -77.44
N THR A 174 22.04 15.51 -77.43
CA THR A 174 22.77 16.13 -78.54
C THR A 174 22.15 15.85 -79.90
N ILE A 175 21.92 16.92 -80.67
CA ILE A 175 22.11 17.12 -82.13
C ILE A 175 21.14 18.24 -82.52
N GLU A 176 21.49 19.51 -82.29
CA GLU A 176 20.99 20.66 -83.07
C GLU A 176 21.95 21.86 -82.90
N ARG A 177 23.25 21.61 -83.09
CA ARG A 177 24.20 22.70 -83.40
C ARG A 177 25.24 22.33 -84.45
N ALA A 178 24.84 21.48 -85.38
CA ALA A 178 25.49 21.24 -86.66
C ALA A 178 24.30 21.11 -87.63
N ILE A 179 23.90 22.12 -88.39
CA ILE A 179 24.56 22.64 -89.59
C ILE A 179 23.55 23.66 -90.15
N HIS A 180 23.75 24.97 -89.98
CA HIS A 180 24.12 25.81 -91.12
C HIS A 180 24.95 25.03 -92.15
N ASP A 181 24.30 24.58 -93.24
CA ASP A 181 24.86 24.11 -94.55
C ASP A 181 24.07 22.99 -95.26
N ILE A 182 22.76 22.86 -95.07
CA ILE A 182 21.95 21.98 -95.94
C ILE A 182 20.62 22.68 -96.29
N PHE A 183 20.66 23.45 -97.38
CA PHE A 183 19.54 23.92 -98.22
C PHE A 183 18.65 25.08 -97.73
N ASN A 184 19.00 26.28 -98.22
CA ASN A 184 18.12 27.21 -98.95
C ASN A 184 16.84 27.73 -98.26
#